data_AF-A0A8X6YYR8-F1
#
_entry.id   AF-A0A8X6YYR8-F1
#
_cell.length_a   1.000
_cell.length_b   1.000
_cell.length_c   1.000
_cell.angle_alpha   90.00
_cell.angle_beta   90.00
_cell.angle_gamma   90.00
#
_symmetry.space_group_name_H-M   'P 1'
#
loop_
_entity.id
_entity.type
_entity.pdbx_description
1 polymer ?
#
loop_
_entity_poly.entity_id
_entity_poly.type
_entity_poly.pdbx_seq_one_letter_code
_entity_poly.pdbx_strand_id
1 'polypeptide(L)'
;MNWNDRSMVRLYDVVMNFKEKEENNSEDETESLGKKWKVGSNCRARHSNDGYYYEAKIIEITKKKCTVVFWGYNDIQKVSLKHLENSAGKRSRIQQIKKSVNDRIADMSESSEE
;
A
#
# COMPACT_ATOMS: atom_id res chain seq x y z
N MET A 1 20.87 18.55 -14.32
CA MET A 1 19.94 17.60 -13.67
C MET A 1 18.53 18.07 -13.96
N ASN A 2 17.82 17.42 -14.88
CA ASN A 2 16.59 17.95 -15.47
C ASN A 2 15.36 17.46 -14.68
N TRP A 3 14.86 18.31 -13.78
CA TRP A 3 13.75 18.02 -12.86
C TRP A 3 12.38 18.19 -13.55
N ASN A 4 12.14 17.43 -14.62
CA ASN A 4 10.88 17.46 -15.38
C ASN A 4 10.62 16.14 -16.12
N ASP A 5 10.81 15.00 -15.45
CA ASP A 5 10.44 13.72 -16.04
C ASP A 5 8.91 13.56 -16.04
N ARG A 6 8.29 14.10 -17.10
CA ARG A 6 6.85 14.12 -17.39
C ARG A 6 6.24 12.70 -17.45
N SER A 7 7.09 11.68 -17.45
CA SER A 7 6.75 10.27 -17.33
C SER A 7 6.10 9.94 -15.99
N MET A 8 6.59 10.51 -14.88
CA MET A 8 5.96 10.30 -13.57
C MET A 8 4.63 11.04 -13.47
N VAL A 9 4.57 12.32 -13.87
CA VAL A 9 3.34 13.11 -13.80
C VAL A 9 2.22 12.47 -14.63
N ARG A 10 2.52 11.98 -15.84
CA ARG A 10 1.51 11.31 -16.68
C ARG A 10 1.06 9.95 -16.13
N LEU A 11 1.96 9.17 -15.53
CA LEU A 11 1.58 7.94 -14.84
C LEU A 11 0.72 8.25 -13.61
N TYR A 12 1.07 9.29 -12.84
CA TYR A 12 0.24 9.78 -11.74
C TYR A 12 -1.13 10.26 -12.23
N ASP A 13 -1.21 11.06 -13.30
CA ASP A 13 -2.47 11.54 -13.87
C ASP A 13 -3.34 10.39 -14.36
N VAL A 14 -2.76 9.40 -15.03
CA VAL A 14 -3.47 8.20 -15.48
C VAL A 14 -4.00 7.39 -14.29
N VAL A 15 -3.16 7.14 -13.27
CA VAL A 15 -3.54 6.41 -12.04
C VAL A 15 -4.56 7.18 -11.20
N MET A 16 -4.50 8.52 -11.20
CA MET A 16 -5.46 9.38 -10.52
C MET A 16 -6.79 9.48 -11.29
N ASN A 17 -6.78 9.43 -12.61
CA ASN A 17 -8.01 9.35 -13.41
C ASN A 17 -8.72 7.99 -13.31
N PHE A 18 -8.01 6.90 -12.96
CA PHE A 18 -8.64 5.64 -12.57
C PHE A 18 -9.35 5.71 -11.20
N LYS A 19 -9.06 6.74 -10.40
CA LYS A 19 -9.52 6.90 -9.01
C LYS A 19 -10.88 7.61 -8.90
N GLU A 20 -11.23 8.48 -9.85
CA GLU A 20 -12.50 9.20 -9.85
C GLU A 20 -13.73 8.28 -9.92
N LYS A 21 -13.56 7.04 -10.45
CA LYS A 21 -14.67 6.09 -10.54
C LYS A 21 -14.89 5.25 -9.27
N GLU A 22 -13.96 5.27 -8.30
CA GLU A 22 -14.11 4.58 -7.01
C GLU A 22 -14.28 5.56 -5.82
N GLU A 23 -14.36 6.87 -6.06
CA GLU A 23 -14.53 7.90 -5.02
C GLU A 23 -16.01 8.23 -4.69
N ASN A 24 -16.93 7.27 -4.84
CA ASN A 24 -18.32 7.38 -4.36
C ASN A 24 -18.69 6.38 -3.26
N ASN A 25 -17.72 5.72 -2.61
CA ASN A 25 -18.01 4.98 -1.38
C ASN A 25 -17.16 5.52 -0.23
N SER A 26 -17.63 6.64 0.30
CA SER A 26 -17.47 7.01 1.71
C SER A 26 -17.61 5.79 2.61
N GLU A 27 -16.77 5.68 3.64
CA GLU A 27 -17.11 5.12 4.95
C GLU A 27 -15.84 5.05 5.80
N ASP A 28 -15.58 6.19 6.45
CA ASP A 28 -15.06 6.21 7.81
C ASP A 28 -16.22 5.79 8.71
N GLU A 29 -16.34 4.50 8.99
CA GLU A 29 -17.16 3.99 10.09
C GLU A 29 -16.45 2.80 10.73
N THR A 30 -15.99 3.04 11.95
CA THR A 30 -15.74 2.04 12.96
C THR A 30 -17.04 1.29 13.25
N GLU A 31 -17.25 0.13 12.65
CA GLU A 31 -18.08 -0.91 13.27
C GLU A 31 -17.78 -2.31 12.73
N SER A 32 -17.44 -3.17 13.68
CA SER A 32 -17.08 -4.57 13.53
C SER A 32 -18.29 -5.43 13.21
N LEU A 33 -18.81 -5.38 11.98
CA LEU A 33 -19.79 -6.36 11.48
C LEU A 33 -19.49 -6.72 10.02
N GLY A 34 -18.61 -7.72 9.83
CA GLY A 34 -18.52 -8.50 8.60
C GLY A 34 -18.02 -7.76 7.36
N LYS A 35 -16.91 -7.02 7.44
CA LYS A 35 -16.29 -6.40 6.25
C LYS A 35 -15.87 -7.47 5.25
N LYS A 36 -16.57 -7.55 4.11
CA LYS A 36 -16.20 -8.42 2.99
C LYS A 36 -15.01 -7.81 2.27
N TRP A 37 -13.81 -8.22 2.66
CA TRP A 37 -12.60 -7.92 1.91
C TRP A 37 -12.76 -8.36 0.45
N LYS A 38 -12.34 -7.51 -0.50
CA LYS A 38 -12.30 -7.83 -1.92
C LYS A 38 -10.89 -7.59 -2.47
N VAL A 39 -10.56 -8.27 -3.57
CA VAL A 39 -9.33 -7.97 -4.31
C VAL A 39 -9.37 -6.50 -4.74
N GLY A 40 -8.26 -5.80 -4.57
CA GLY A 40 -8.13 -4.37 -4.80
C GLY A 40 -8.32 -3.50 -3.56
N SER A 41 -8.92 -4.01 -2.48
CA SER A 41 -9.12 -3.24 -1.24
C SER A 41 -7.79 -2.81 -0.62
N ASN A 42 -7.75 -1.55 -0.17
CA ASN A 42 -6.67 -1.05 0.68
C ASN A 42 -6.91 -1.52 2.12
N CYS A 43 -5.86 -2.00 2.76
CA CYS A 43 -5.89 -2.52 4.11
C CYS A 43 -4.57 -2.21 4.82
N ARG A 44 -4.50 -2.51 6.12
CA ARG A 44 -3.25 -2.64 6.85
C ARG A 44 -3.06 -4.09 7.26
N ALA A 45 -1.85 -4.58 7.13
CA ALA A 45 -1.48 -5.93 7.50
C ALA A 45 -0.21 -5.91 8.35
N ARG A 46 -0.12 -6.85 9.28
CA ARG A 46 1.08 -7.04 10.08
C ARG A 46 2.16 -7.71 9.23
N HIS A 47 3.30 -7.06 9.10
CA HIS A 47 4.44 -7.56 8.34
C HIS A 47 5.20 -8.62 9.17
N SER A 48 5.62 -9.71 8.51
CA SER A 48 6.22 -10.87 9.18
C SER A 48 7.59 -10.61 9.79
N ASN A 49 8.37 -9.68 9.24
CA ASN A 49 9.76 -9.44 9.65
C ASN A 49 9.86 -8.68 10.98
N ASP A 50 9.03 -7.66 11.17
CA ASP A 50 9.12 -6.69 12.26
C ASP A 50 7.85 -6.62 13.11
N GLY A 51 6.76 -7.27 12.67
CA GLY A 51 5.52 -7.33 13.43
C GLY A 51 4.73 -6.01 13.43
N TYR A 52 5.11 -5.01 12.63
CA TYR A 52 4.39 -3.75 12.52
C TYR A 52 3.32 -3.78 11.43
N TYR A 53 2.32 -2.91 11.57
CA TYR A 53 1.25 -2.77 10.60
C TYR A 53 1.63 -1.76 9.52
N TYR A 54 1.57 -2.21 8.27
CA TYR A 54 1.83 -1.37 7.10
C TYR A 54 0.63 -1.35 6.19
N GLU A 55 0.50 -0.25 5.44
CA GLU A 55 -0.44 -0.12 4.35
C GLU A 55 -0.15 -1.15 3.27
N ALA A 56 -1.19 -1.85 2.83
CA ALA A 56 -1.13 -2.88 1.82
C ALA A 56 -2.37 -2.87 0.92
N LYS A 57 -2.29 -3.57 -0.20
CA LYS A 57 -3.40 -3.82 -1.12
C LYS A 57 -3.63 -5.31 -1.25
N ILE A 58 -4.89 -5.74 -1.15
CA ILE A 58 -5.24 -7.13 -1.38
C ILE A 58 -5.13 -7.42 -2.88
N ILE A 59 -4.30 -8.40 -3.24
CA ILE A 59 -4.12 -8.85 -4.63
C ILE A 59 -4.80 -10.19 -4.89
N GLU A 60 -5.06 -10.97 -3.85
CA GLU A 60 -5.73 -12.26 -3.96
C GLU A 60 -6.49 -12.56 -2.67
N ILE A 61 -7.67 -13.17 -2.80
CA ILE A 61 -8.45 -13.66 -1.66
C ILE A 61 -8.75 -15.14 -1.85
N THR A 62 -8.45 -15.90 -0.81
CA THR A 62 -8.87 -17.30 -0.65
C THR A 62 -9.90 -17.37 0.49
N LYS A 63 -10.37 -18.57 0.84
CA LYS A 63 -11.41 -18.80 1.87
C LYS A 63 -11.20 -18.04 3.20
N LYS A 64 -10.04 -18.18 3.83
CA LYS A 64 -9.73 -17.58 5.16
C LYS A 64 -8.48 -16.71 5.18
N LYS A 65 -7.76 -16.65 4.06
CA LYS A 65 -6.49 -15.98 3.90
C LYS A 65 -6.54 -15.11 2.65
N CYS A 66 -5.70 -14.10 2.61
CA CYS A 66 -5.51 -13.24 1.46
C CYS A 66 -4.03 -13.00 1.24
N THR A 67 -3.68 -12.73 0.00
CA THR A 67 -2.35 -12.28 -0.37
C THR A 67 -2.40 -10.76 -0.52
N VAL A 68 -1.51 -10.06 0.17
CA VAL A 68 -1.42 -8.60 0.14
C VAL A 68 -0.05 -8.17 -0.36
N VAL A 69 0.01 -7.03 -1.03
CA VAL A 69 1.26 -6.34 -1.40
C VAL A 69 1.40 -5.07 -0.57
N PHE A 70 2.55 -4.89 0.09
CA PHE A 70 2.84 -3.71 0.90
C PHE A 70 3.22 -2.52 0.01
N TRP A 71 2.61 -1.37 0.28
CA TRP A 71 2.87 -0.16 -0.50
C TRP A 71 4.33 0.29 -0.37
N GLY A 72 4.98 0.57 -1.50
CA GLY A 72 6.34 1.11 -1.57
C GLY A 72 7.46 0.06 -1.51
N TYR A 73 7.32 -0.95 -0.64
CA TYR A 73 8.28 -2.06 -0.53
C TYR A 73 8.03 -3.16 -1.58
N ASN A 74 6.80 -3.25 -2.10
CA ASN A 74 6.36 -4.29 -3.03
C ASN A 74 6.55 -5.72 -2.50
N ASP A 75 6.72 -5.87 -1.19
CA ASP A 75 6.74 -7.18 -0.54
C ASP A 75 5.34 -7.80 -0.54
N ILE A 76 5.27 -9.11 -0.76
CA ILE A 76 4.04 -9.86 -0.92
C ILE A 76 3.92 -10.87 0.21
N GLN A 77 2.87 -10.77 1.01
CA GLN A 77 2.67 -11.68 2.13
C GLN A 77 1.25 -12.26 2.18
N LYS A 78 1.18 -13.54 2.59
CA LYS A 78 -0.08 -14.22 2.88
C LYS A 78 -0.48 -13.96 4.32
N VAL A 79 -1.59 -13.26 4.50
CA VAL A 79 -2.13 -12.89 5.82
C VAL A 79 -3.54 -13.43 6.00
N SER A 80 -3.95 -13.58 7.26
CA SER A 80 -5.31 -14.04 7.56
C SER A 80 -6.29 -12.87 7.47
N LEU A 81 -7.45 -13.09 6.84
CA LEU A 81 -8.48 -12.05 6.68
C LEU A 81 -8.95 -11.45 8.03
N LYS A 82 -8.83 -12.22 9.11
CA LYS A 82 -9.17 -11.81 10.48
C LYS A 82 -8.18 -10.81 11.09
N HIS A 83 -6.95 -10.76 10.59
CA HIS A 83 -5.89 -9.88 11.10
C HIS A 83 -5.66 -8.66 10.19
N LEU A 84 -6.50 -8.48 9.17
CA LEU A 84 -6.48 -7.28 8.35
C LEU A 84 -7.17 -6.14 9.10
N GLU A 85 -6.56 -4.97 9.06
CA GLU A 85 -7.15 -3.71 9.52
C GLU A 85 -7.52 -2.82 8.33
N ASN A 86 -8.37 -1.83 8.57
CA ASN A 86 -8.65 -0.81 7.58
C ASN A 86 -7.42 0.03 7.29
N SER A 87 -7.30 0.47 6.04
CA SER A 87 -6.31 1.46 5.65
C SER A 87 -6.49 2.73 6.47
N ALA A 88 -5.41 3.31 6.98
CA ALA A 88 -5.39 4.60 7.64
C ALA A 88 -5.50 5.78 6.65
N GLY A 89 -5.69 5.50 5.36
CA GLY A 89 -6.04 6.49 4.34
C GLY A 89 -4.89 6.89 3.41
N LYS A 90 -5.19 7.84 2.51
CA LYS A 90 -4.29 8.27 1.42
C LYS A 90 -2.95 8.80 1.94
N ARG A 91 -2.97 9.59 3.02
CA ARG A 91 -1.77 10.20 3.60
C ARG A 91 -0.79 9.14 4.11
N SER A 92 -1.28 8.15 4.86
CA SER A 92 -0.49 7.04 5.38
C SER A 92 0.19 6.24 4.26
N ARG A 93 -0.54 5.96 3.17
CA ARG A 93 0.03 5.28 2.00
C ARG A 93 1.15 6.08 1.34
N ILE A 94 0.94 7.39 1.13
CA ILE A 94 1.95 8.27 0.54
C ILE A 94 3.19 8.34 1.44
N GLN A 95 3.02 8.45 2.76
CA GLN A 95 4.12 8.50 3.71
C GLN A 95 4.94 7.21 3.71
N GLN A 96 4.28 6.04 3.68
CA GLN A 96 4.97 4.76 3.61
C GLN A 96 5.76 4.60 2.30
N ILE A 97 5.19 4.99 1.15
CA ILE A 97 5.89 4.95 -0.15
C ILE A 97 7.10 5.88 -0.15
N LYS A 98 6.98 7.08 0.42
CA LYS A 98 8.11 8.00 0.56
C LYS A 98 9.22 7.39 1.40
N LYS A 99 8.86 6.76 2.53
CA LYS A 99 9.81 6.07 3.40
C LYS A 99 10.52 4.93 2.66
N SER A 100 9.79 4.07 1.96
CA SER A 100 10.40 2.94 1.25
C SER A 100 11.38 3.38 0.16
N VAL A 101 11.14 4.52 -0.49
CA VAL A 101 12.08 5.10 -1.45
C VAL A 101 13.33 5.62 -0.73
N ASN A 102 13.16 6.31 0.40
CA ASN A 102 14.28 6.80 1.19
C ASN A 102 15.17 5.65 1.71
N ASP A 103 14.57 4.60 2.25
CA ASP A 103 15.28 3.44 2.78
C ASP A 103 16.09 2.75 1.66
N ARG A 104 15.49 2.59 0.46
CA ARG A 104 16.19 2.05 -0.72
C ARG A 104 17.34 2.94 -1.20
N ILE A 105 17.22 4.26 -1.07
CA ILE A 105 18.29 5.19 -1.42
C ILE A 105 19.44 5.08 -0.41
N ALA A 106 19.12 4.99 0.89
CA ALA A 106 20.11 4.85 1.96
C ALA A 106 20.98 3.60 1.77
N ASP A 107 20.36 2.45 1.48
CA ASP A 107 21.06 1.20 1.18
C ASP A 107 22.00 1.34 -0.04
N MET A 108 21.62 2.16 -1.02
CA MET A 108 22.40 2.35 -2.26
C MET A 108 23.56 3.34 -2.08
N SER A 109 23.44 4.31 -1.16
CA SER A 109 24.54 5.22 -0.82
C SER A 109 25.65 4.54 -0.02
N GLU A 110 25.32 3.51 0.76
CA GLU A 110 26.30 2.81 1.62
C GLU A 110 27.22 1.85 0.84
N SER A 111 26.82 1.40 -0.36
CA SER A 111 27.65 0.55 -1.23
C SER A 111 28.56 1.30 -2.22
N SER A 112 28.60 2.63 -2.20
CA SER A 112 29.39 3.42 -3.16
C SER A 112 30.69 4.01 -2.59
N GLU A 113 31.02 3.72 -1.33
CA GLU A 113 32.20 4.27 -0.63
C GLU A 113 33.34 3.25 -0.39
N GLU A 114 33.40 2.14 -1.15
CA GLU A 114 34.56 1.22 -1.16
C GLU A 114 35.40 1.32 -2.44
#